data_AF-A0A3B9MTC0-F1
#
_entry.id   AF-A0A3B9MTC0-F1
#
_cell.length_a   1.000
_cell.length_b   1.000
_cell.length_c   1.000
_cell.angle_alpha   90.00
_cell.angle_beta   90.00
_cell.angle_gamma   90.00
#
_symmetry.space_group_name_H-M   'P 1'
#
loop_
_entity.id
_entity.type
_entity.pdbx_description
1 polymer ?
#
loop_
_entity_poly.entity_id
_entity_poly.type
_entity_poly.pdbx_seq_one_letter_code
_entity_poly.pdbx_strand_id
1 'polypeptide(L)'
;MVSTAKSHDIKAVFAANLERLINENNKSRKEVCKDIGIKYTTFCDWINGRTLPGTDRIEKLSSYFGLQVGDLFTEHNLESSSRDRLGAYYDKIKELDMKTMESITDEQIKELLKSGFRFRHKTLEQYIEESGKPFIISEEFDWGEPVGDEIW
;
A
#
# COMPACT_ATOMS: atom_id res chain seq x y z
N MET A 1 -18.86 -18.35 34.78
CA MET A 1 -17.48 -18.89 34.72
C MET A 1 -16.83 -18.37 33.45
N VAL A 2 -15.57 -17.98 33.59
CA VAL A 2 -14.75 -17.16 32.68
C VAL A 2 -14.89 -17.57 31.20
N SER A 3 -15.26 -16.60 30.36
CA SER A 3 -15.12 -16.71 28.90
C SER A 3 -13.64 -16.91 28.58
N THR A 4 -13.24 -18.13 28.22
CA THR A 4 -11.88 -18.41 27.75
C THR A 4 -11.69 -17.70 26.42
N ALA A 5 -10.95 -16.59 26.45
CA ALA A 5 -10.41 -15.92 25.27
C ALA A 5 -9.73 -16.95 24.38
N LYS A 6 -9.83 -16.79 23.05
CA LYS A 6 -9.11 -17.59 22.06
C LYS A 6 -7.66 -17.73 22.53
N SER A 7 -7.25 -18.94 22.89
CA SER A 7 -5.84 -19.24 23.17
C SER A 7 -5.10 -19.08 21.86
N HIS A 8 -4.52 -17.90 21.66
CA HIS A 8 -3.69 -17.66 20.49
C HIS A 8 -2.46 -18.58 20.61
N ASP A 9 -2.23 -19.45 19.63
CA ASP A 9 -1.13 -20.40 19.71
C ASP A 9 0.19 -19.64 19.52
N ILE A 10 0.87 -19.34 20.63
CA ILE A 10 2.14 -18.63 20.68
C ILE A 10 3.17 -19.28 19.76
N LYS A 11 3.12 -20.60 19.60
CA LYS A 11 3.99 -21.35 18.69
C LYS A 11 3.71 -21.02 17.24
N ALA A 12 2.44 -20.91 16.87
CA ALA A 12 2.02 -20.55 15.52
C ALA A 12 2.43 -19.11 15.18
N VAL A 13 2.27 -18.17 16.13
CA VAL A 13 2.71 -16.78 15.95
C VAL A 13 4.21 -16.69 15.75
N PHE A 14 4.97 -17.37 16.63
CA PHE A 14 6.42 -17.40 16.52
C PHE A 14 6.89 -17.99 15.18
N ALA A 15 6.28 -19.11 14.77
CA ALA A 15 6.58 -19.76 13.49
C ALA A 15 6.31 -18.85 12.29
N ALA A 16 5.14 -18.20 12.25
CA ALA A 16 4.75 -17.30 11.17
C ALA A 16 5.67 -16.07 11.12
N ASN A 17 6.01 -15.48 12.27
CA ASN A 17 6.93 -14.37 12.35
C ASN A 17 8.34 -14.75 11.89
N LEU A 18 8.83 -15.92 12.30
CA LEU A 18 10.15 -16.39 11.88
C LEU A 18 10.22 -16.59 10.37
N GLU A 19 9.19 -17.18 9.75
CA GLU A 19 9.12 -17.33 8.30
C GLU A 19 9.06 -15.98 7.58
N ARG A 20 8.27 -15.03 8.09
CA ARG A 20 8.20 -13.65 7.58
C ARG A 20 9.58 -12.99 7.59
N LEU A 21 10.30 -13.05 8.71
CA LEU A 21 11.61 -12.41 8.85
C LEU A 21 12.65 -12.99 7.88
N ILE A 22 12.63 -14.30 7.64
CA ILE A 22 13.52 -14.95 6.68
C ILE A 22 13.25 -14.42 5.26
N ASN A 23 11.96 -14.33 4.89
CA ASN A 23 11.54 -13.84 3.58
C ASN A 23 11.87 -12.35 3.39
N GLU A 24 11.63 -11.50 4.40
CA GLU A 24 11.95 -10.07 4.36
C GLU A 24 13.46 -9.80 4.20
N ASN A 25 14.29 -10.67 4.77
CA ASN A 25 15.74 -10.58 4.65
C ASN A 25 16.29 -11.26 3.37
N ASN A 26 15.44 -11.83 2.52
CA ASN A 26 15.84 -12.60 1.33
C ASN A 26 16.87 -13.69 1.60
N LYS A 27 16.79 -14.34 2.78
CA LYS A 27 17.72 -15.42 3.17
C LYS A 27 17.04 -16.77 3.09
N SER A 28 17.81 -17.82 2.86
CA SER A 28 17.34 -19.19 3.01
C SER A 28 17.42 -19.65 4.47
N ARG A 29 16.55 -20.59 4.84
CA ARG A 29 16.57 -21.24 6.18
C ARG A 29 17.96 -21.79 6.54
N LYS A 30 18.68 -22.34 5.55
CA LYS A 30 20.03 -22.90 5.73
C LYS A 30 21.07 -21.82 6.04
N GLU A 31 21.01 -20.67 5.36
CA GLU A 31 21.91 -19.54 5.61
C GLU A 31 21.71 -18.99 7.02
N VAL A 32 20.46 -18.76 7.42
CA VAL A 32 20.13 -18.29 8.78
C VAL A 32 20.63 -19.28 9.84
N CYS A 33 20.46 -20.59 9.63
CA CYS A 33 20.99 -21.61 10.52
C CYS A 33 22.52 -21.55 10.63
N LYS A 34 23.22 -21.34 9.50
CA LYS A 34 24.67 -21.27 9.43
C LYS A 34 25.19 -20.02 10.16
N ASP A 35 24.56 -18.87 9.95
CA ASP A 35 24.97 -17.60 10.53
C ASP A 35 24.80 -17.59 12.06
N ILE A 36 23.71 -18.17 12.58
CA ILE A 36 23.42 -18.20 14.02
C ILE A 36 24.10 -19.40 14.72
N GLY A 37 24.53 -20.41 13.96
CA GLY A 37 25.12 -21.64 14.49
C GLY A 37 24.09 -22.57 15.12
N ILE A 38 22.92 -22.72 14.50
CA ILE A 38 21.83 -23.60 14.97
C ILE A 38 21.67 -24.77 14.01
N LYS A 39 21.38 -25.96 14.57
CA LYS A 39 21.11 -27.16 13.75
C LYS A 39 19.85 -26.97 12.91
N TYR A 40 19.96 -27.25 11.61
CA TYR A 40 18.87 -27.09 10.64
C TYR A 40 17.56 -27.80 11.05
N THR A 41 17.65 -29.01 11.59
CA THR A 41 16.47 -29.78 12.01
C THR A 41 15.69 -29.06 13.12
N THR A 42 16.41 -28.49 14.09
CA THR A 42 15.80 -27.77 15.21
C THR A 42 15.14 -26.47 14.75
N PHE A 43 15.78 -25.76 13.82
CA PHE A 43 15.20 -24.57 13.21
C PHE A 43 13.93 -24.87 12.41
N CYS A 44 13.91 -25.98 11.67
CA CYS A 44 12.71 -26.47 11.00
C CYS A 44 11.58 -26.82 12.00
N ASP A 45 11.88 -27.39 13.15
CA ASP A 45 10.85 -27.66 14.16
C ASP A 45 10.20 -26.37 14.70
N TRP A 46 10.95 -25.26 14.75
CA TRP A 46 10.41 -23.95 15.14
C TRP A 46 9.57 -23.30 14.04
N ILE A 47 10.05 -23.33 12.79
CA ILE A 47 9.28 -22.83 11.63
C ILE A 47 7.97 -23.59 11.46
N ASN A 48 7.96 -24.90 11.75
CA ASN A 48 6.75 -25.70 11.68
C ASN A 48 5.88 -25.61 12.95
N GLY A 49 6.25 -24.78 13.94
CA GLY A 49 5.49 -24.59 15.19
C GLY A 49 5.45 -25.82 16.10
N ARG A 50 6.33 -26.82 15.91
CA ARG A 50 6.35 -28.04 16.73
C ARG A 50 6.89 -27.78 18.13
N THR A 51 7.93 -26.95 18.23
CA THR A 51 8.59 -26.60 19.49
C THR A 51 8.96 -25.13 19.51
N LEU A 52 9.16 -24.56 20.71
CA LEU A 52 9.73 -23.23 20.86
C LEU A 52 11.23 -23.30 21.14
N PRO A 53 12.00 -22.33 20.64
CA PRO A 53 13.37 -22.15 21.09
C PRO A 53 13.43 -21.79 22.58
N GLY A 54 14.49 -22.20 23.26
CA GLY A 54 14.81 -21.70 24.60
C GLY A 54 15.28 -20.26 24.57
N THR A 55 15.32 -19.61 25.73
CA THR A 55 15.64 -18.18 25.90
C THR A 55 16.93 -17.77 25.17
N ASP A 56 18.02 -18.51 25.33
CA ASP A 56 19.31 -18.21 24.68
C ASP A 56 19.22 -18.12 23.15
N ARG A 57 18.36 -18.94 22.55
CA ARG A 57 18.19 -19.01 21.09
C ARG A 57 17.29 -17.88 20.59
N ILE A 58 16.31 -17.49 21.40
CA ILE A 58 15.45 -16.33 21.14
C ILE A 58 16.30 -15.06 21.13
N GLU A 59 17.19 -14.90 22.11
CA GLU A 59 18.13 -13.78 22.17
C GLU A 59 19.03 -13.73 20.94
N LYS A 60 19.60 -14.87 20.54
CA LYS A 60 20.41 -14.96 19.31
C LYS A 60 19.64 -14.58 18.05
N LEU A 61 18.39 -15.04 17.92
CA LEU A 61 17.53 -14.67 16.79
C LEU A 61 17.24 -13.17 16.79
N SER A 62 16.88 -12.61 17.96
CA SER A 62 16.60 -11.18 18.10
C SER A 62 17.82 -10.33 17.75
N SER A 63 19.02 -10.72 18.20
CA SER A 63 20.27 -10.04 17.88
C SER A 63 20.63 -10.17 16.40
N TYR A 64 20.33 -11.31 15.76
CA TYR A 64 20.63 -11.53 14.34
C TYR A 64 19.71 -10.71 13.44
N PHE A 65 18.42 -10.62 13.76
CA PHE A 65 17.44 -9.84 12.99
C PHE A 65 17.37 -8.36 13.40
N GLY A 66 18.04 -7.97 14.50
CA GLY A 66 18.02 -6.60 15.01
C GLY A 66 16.66 -6.18 15.59
N LEU A 67 15.95 -7.11 16.25
CA LEU A 67 14.60 -6.92 16.78
C LEU A 67 14.56 -7.09 18.29
N GLN A 68 13.47 -6.67 18.94
CA GLN A 68 13.23 -6.99 20.34
C GLN A 68 12.66 -8.41 20.47
N VAL A 69 12.89 -9.03 21.64
CA VAL A 69 12.37 -10.37 21.92
C VAL A 69 10.85 -10.43 21.79
N GLY A 70 10.14 -9.37 22.20
CA GLY A 70 8.68 -9.29 22.09
C GLY A 70 8.16 -9.30 20.65
N ASP A 71 8.93 -8.76 19.70
CA ASP A 71 8.52 -8.69 18.29
C ASP A 71 8.41 -10.08 17.66
N LEU A 72 9.20 -11.05 18.14
CA LEU A 72 9.13 -12.44 17.68
C LEU A 72 7.80 -13.11 18.06
N PHE A 73 7.09 -12.60 19.06
CA PHE A 73 5.83 -13.15 19.58
C PHE A 73 4.62 -12.25 19.32
N THR A 74 4.81 -11.13 18.62
CA THR A 74 3.73 -10.19 18.35
C THR A 74 3.00 -10.57 17.06
N GLU A 75 1.67 -10.60 17.11
CA GLU A 75 0.86 -10.80 15.91
C GLU A 75 0.90 -9.55 15.03
N HIS A 76 1.47 -9.67 13.83
CA HIS A 76 1.40 -8.62 12.83
C HIS A 76 0.21 -8.89 11.91
N ASN A 77 -0.87 -8.12 12.08
CA ASN A 77 -1.98 -8.17 11.15
C ASN A 77 -1.56 -7.52 9.82
N LEU A 78 -1.29 -8.34 8.81
CA LEU A 78 -0.86 -7.92 7.47
C LEU A 78 -1.86 -6.96 6.79
N GLU A 79 -3.13 -6.97 7.21
CA GLU A 79 -4.16 -6.05 6.69
C GLU A 79 -3.88 -4.57 7.00
N SER A 80 -3.07 -4.27 8.02
CA SER A 80 -2.72 -2.91 8.40
C SER A 80 -1.66 -2.31 7.46
N SER A 81 -0.62 -3.09 7.10
CA SER A 81 0.55 -2.57 6.37
C SER A 81 0.28 -2.33 4.88
N SER A 82 -0.59 -3.12 4.26
CA SER A 82 -1.00 -2.96 2.86
C SER A 82 -1.96 -1.77 2.69
N ARG A 83 -2.87 -1.55 3.66
CA ARG A 83 -3.73 -0.36 3.70
C ARG A 83 -2.93 0.92 3.90
N ASP A 84 -1.93 0.93 4.78
CA ASP A 84 -1.13 2.12 5.07
C ASP A 84 -0.25 2.52 3.87
N ARG A 85 0.38 1.56 3.19
CA ARG A 85 1.19 1.84 1.99
C ARG A 85 0.35 2.29 0.80
N LEU A 86 -0.82 1.67 0.61
CA LEU A 86 -1.76 2.06 -0.45
C LEU A 86 -2.36 3.45 -0.17
N GLY A 87 -2.67 3.76 1.10
CA GLY A 87 -3.13 5.08 1.55
C GLY A 87 -2.12 6.18 1.28
N ALA A 88 -0.85 5.97 1.66
CA ALA A 88 0.23 6.91 1.38
C ALA A 88 0.50 7.13 -0.13
N TYR A 89 0.22 6.11 -0.96
CA TYR A 89 0.32 6.19 -2.41
C TYR A 89 -0.87 6.93 -3.04
N TYR A 90 -2.09 6.69 -2.52
CA TYR A 90 -3.30 7.41 -2.93
C TYR A 90 -3.26 8.91 -2.57
N ASP A 91 -2.69 9.27 -1.42
CA ASP A 91 -2.49 10.68 -1.04
C ASP A 91 -1.46 11.39 -1.93
N LYS A 92 -0.42 10.67 -2.41
CA LYS A 92 0.56 11.19 -3.38
C LYS A 92 0.01 11.39 -4.79
N ILE A 93 -0.94 10.56 -5.24
CA ILE A 93 -1.56 10.65 -6.58
C ILE A 93 -2.62 11.76 -6.66
N LYS A 94 -3.07 12.28 -5.52
CA LYS A 94 -4.13 13.29 -5.44
C LYS A 94 -3.75 14.65 -6.05
N GLU A 95 -2.46 14.88 -6.30
CA GLU A 95 -1.91 16.10 -6.91
C GLU A 95 -1.25 15.82 -8.29
N LEU A 96 -1.97 15.16 -9.20
CA LEU A 96 -1.61 15.22 -10.61
C LEU A 96 -2.06 16.59 -11.15
N ASP A 97 -1.15 17.56 -11.04
CA ASP A 97 -1.31 18.93 -11.52
C ASP A 97 -1.49 18.99 -13.05
N MET A 98 -2.21 20.01 -13.51
CA MET A 98 -2.65 20.25 -14.89
C MET A 98 -1.49 20.28 -15.90
N LYS A 99 -0.27 20.53 -15.42
CA LYS A 99 0.98 20.57 -16.20
C LYS A 99 1.37 19.22 -16.80
N THR A 100 0.99 18.10 -16.17
CA THR A 100 1.23 16.75 -16.74
C THR A 100 0.35 16.45 -17.94
N MET A 101 -0.80 17.12 -18.11
CA MET A 101 -1.71 16.91 -19.24
C MET A 101 -1.10 17.31 -20.58
N GLU A 102 -0.20 18.30 -20.60
CA GLU A 102 0.52 18.72 -21.83
C GLU A 102 1.58 17.70 -22.28
N SER A 103 1.97 16.77 -21.40
CA SER A 103 3.04 15.80 -21.65
C SER A 103 2.55 14.37 -21.95
N ILE A 104 1.26 14.11 -21.78
CA ILE A 104 0.65 12.78 -21.94
C ILE A 104 -0.01 12.71 -23.31
N THR A 105 0.29 11.67 -24.09
CA THR A 105 -0.31 11.50 -25.42
C THR A 105 -1.75 10.99 -25.34
N ASP A 106 -2.52 11.24 -26.39
CA ASP A 106 -3.94 10.86 -26.49
C ASP A 106 -4.19 9.35 -26.24
N GLU A 107 -3.22 8.49 -26.57
CA GLU A 107 -3.29 7.06 -26.32
C GLU A 107 -3.24 6.74 -24.83
N GLN A 108 -2.34 7.40 -24.09
CA GLN A 108 -2.20 7.21 -22.65
C GLN A 108 -3.44 7.75 -21.91
N ILE A 109 -4.05 8.83 -22.41
CA ILE A 109 -5.32 9.36 -21.89
C ILE A 109 -6.45 8.33 -22.07
N LYS A 110 -6.54 7.67 -23.23
CA LYS A 110 -7.55 6.63 -23.50
C LYS A 110 -7.38 5.43 -22.56
N GLU A 111 -6.15 5.01 -22.30
CA GLU A 111 -5.85 3.91 -21.38
C GLU A 111 -6.24 4.26 -19.94
N LEU A 112 -5.96 5.50 -19.51
CA LEU A 112 -6.37 6.01 -18.20
C LEU A 112 -7.90 6.05 -18.05
N LEU A 113 -8.63 6.50 -19.06
CA LEU A 113 -10.11 6.54 -19.03
C LEU A 113 -10.72 5.14 -18.96
N LYS A 114 -10.14 4.16 -19.65
CA LYS A 114 -10.57 2.75 -19.63
C LYS A 114 -10.36 2.10 -18.26
N SER A 115 -9.35 2.56 -17.51
CA SER A 115 -9.08 2.11 -16.14
C SER A 115 -10.03 2.68 -15.08
N GLY A 116 -10.92 3.61 -15.47
CA GLY A 116 -11.88 4.25 -14.58
C GLY A 116 -11.39 5.54 -13.91
N PHE A 117 -10.22 6.04 -14.30
CA PHE A 117 -9.69 7.31 -13.82
C PHE A 117 -10.61 8.49 -14.22
N ARG A 118 -10.72 9.50 -13.34
CA ARG A 118 -11.51 10.73 -13.56
C ARG A 118 -10.67 11.94 -13.20
N PHE A 119 -10.53 12.87 -14.14
CA PHE A 119 -9.84 14.13 -13.89
C PHE A 119 -10.76 15.05 -13.08
N ARG A 120 -10.26 15.59 -11.96
CA ARG A 120 -10.97 16.66 -11.23
C ARG A 120 -10.64 17.98 -11.92
N HIS A 121 -11.65 18.67 -12.44
CA HIS A 121 -11.44 19.99 -13.03
C HIS A 121 -11.13 21.02 -11.94
N LYS A 122 -10.16 21.93 -12.20
CA LYS A 122 -9.91 23.09 -11.34
C LYS A 122 -11.18 23.93 -11.23
N THR A 123 -11.39 24.56 -10.07
CA THR A 123 -12.54 25.45 -9.87
C THR A 123 -12.39 26.70 -10.75
N LEU A 124 -13.51 27.37 -11.05
CA LEU A 124 -13.52 28.60 -11.84
C LEU A 124 -12.60 29.68 -11.25
N GLU A 125 -12.57 29.73 -9.91
CA GLU A 125 -11.75 30.65 -9.12
C GLU A 125 -10.25 30.47 -9.36
N GLN A 126 -9.78 29.21 -9.36
CA GLN A 126 -8.37 28.90 -9.65
C GLN A 126 -7.97 29.24 -11.10
N TYR A 127 -8.90 29.11 -12.05
CA TYR A 127 -8.62 29.45 -13.45
C TYR A 127 -8.41 30.95 -13.67
N ILE A 128 -9.19 31.79 -12.98
CA ILE A 128 -9.08 33.26 -13.06
C ILE A 128 -7.74 33.73 -12.50
N GLU A 129 -7.27 33.10 -11.41
CA GLU A 129 -6.03 33.44 -10.73
C GLU A 129 -4.77 33.06 -11.51
N GLU A 130 -4.77 31.90 -12.18
CA GLU A 130 -3.62 31.43 -13.00
C GLU A 130 -3.52 32.12 -14.37
N SER A 131 -4.64 32.37 -15.03
CA SER A 131 -4.64 32.96 -16.37
C SER A 131 -4.55 34.49 -16.38
N GLY A 132 -4.84 35.13 -15.24
CA GLY A 132 -4.93 36.59 -15.11
C GLY A 132 -6.02 37.22 -15.98
N LYS A 133 -6.86 36.41 -16.62
CA LYS A 133 -7.98 36.84 -17.45
C LYS A 133 -9.27 36.73 -16.62
N PRO A 134 -10.03 37.82 -16.46
CA PRO A 134 -11.31 37.72 -15.78
C PRO A 134 -12.23 36.77 -16.55
N PHE A 135 -13.07 36.03 -15.83
CA PHE A 135 -14.10 35.21 -16.46
C PHE A 135 -15.09 36.14 -17.17
N ILE A 136 -15.06 36.13 -18.50
CA ILE A 136 -16.00 36.89 -19.33
C ILE A 136 -17.17 35.95 -19.60
N ILE A 137 -18.35 36.30 -19.08
CA ILE A 137 -19.60 35.71 -19.58
C ILE A 137 -19.65 36.12 -21.05
N SER A 138 -19.63 35.15 -21.97
CA SER A 138 -19.74 35.47 -23.40
C SER A 138 -20.95 36.37 -23.59
N GLU A 139 -20.78 37.49 -24.31
CA GLU A 139 -21.93 38.27 -24.77
C GLU A 139 -22.91 37.31 -25.43
N GLU A 140 -24.20 37.47 -25.14
CA GLU A 140 -25.26 36.63 -25.67
C GLU A 140 -25.08 36.57 -27.19
N PHE A 141 -24.68 35.39 -27.67
CA PHE A 141 -24.37 35.19 -29.07
C PHE A 141 -25.71 35.25 -29.81
N ASP A 142 -25.94 36.35 -30.52
CA ASP A 142 -27.15 36.54 -31.32
C ASP A 142 -27.15 35.50 -32.44
N TRP A 143 -27.92 34.42 -32.24
CA TRP A 143 -28.07 33.34 -33.20
C TRP A 143 -28.89 33.75 -34.45
N GLY A 144 -29.32 35.02 -34.52
CA GLY A 144 -30.15 35.55 -35.58
C GLY A 144 -31.60 35.11 -35.45
N GLU A 145 -32.45 35.62 -36.35
CA GLU A 145 -33.84 35.15 -36.42
C GLU A 145 -33.87 33.64 -36.72
N PRO A 146 -34.69 32.85 -36.01
CA PRO A 146 -34.79 31.42 -36.23
C PRO A 146 -35.20 31.15 -37.68
N VAL A 147 -34.28 30.55 -38.44
CA VAL A 147 -34.47 30.24 -39.86
C VAL A 147 -35.26 28.93 -40.01
N GLY A 148 -36.59 29.05 -39.94
CA GLY A 148 -37.53 28.09 -40.54
C GLY A 148 -38.13 27.02 -39.62
N ASP A 149 -39.39 26.69 -39.93
CA ASP A 149 -40.22 25.68 -39.26
C ASP A 149 -39.61 24.28 -39.38
N GLU A 150 -39.39 23.64 -38.24
CA GLU A 150 -38.90 22.26 -38.16
C GLU A 150 -39.91 21.30 -38.82
N ILE A 151 -39.53 20.73 -39.97
CA ILE A 151 -40.20 19.55 -40.52
C ILE A 151 -39.53 18.33 -39.88
N TRP A 152 -40.24 17.69 -38.94
CA TRP A 152 -39.85 16.41 -38.33
C TRP A 152 -40.11 15.23 -39.27
#